data_AF-A0AAN9AS44-F1
#
_entry.id   AF-A0AAN9AS44-F1
#
_cell.length_a   1.000
_cell.length_b   1.000
_cell.length_c   1.000
_cell.angle_alpha   90.00
_cell.angle_beta   90.00
_cell.angle_gamma   90.00
#
_symmetry.space_group_name_H-M   'P 1'
#
loop_
_entity.id
_entity.type
_entity.pdbx_description
1 polymer ?
#
loop_
_entity_poly.entity_id
_entity_poly.type
_entity_poly.pdbx_seq_one_letter_code
_entity_poly.pdbx_strand_id
1 'polypeptide(L)'
;MQASRPRLLLCPLQIGLAVQMHHCFDSKFLIDTLYSLGFCSSYKEVLTHEMNASVSENNVAFQVDGHFTQYVADNLDHNTATLDGCNTCHGMGMITPVAPTIGNTDRISRTDVKPEE
;
A
#
# COMPACT_ATOMS: atom_id res chain seq x y z
N MET A 1 -34.69 -11.43 -19.38
CA MET A 1 -33.52 -10.66 -19.83
C MET A 1 -33.48 -9.37 -19.02
N GLN A 2 -32.70 -9.35 -17.94
CA GLN A 2 -32.51 -8.16 -17.12
C GLN A 2 -31.45 -7.29 -17.80
N ALA A 3 -31.80 -6.03 -18.09
CA ALA A 3 -30.87 -5.05 -18.62
C ALA A 3 -29.88 -4.65 -17.53
N SER A 4 -28.77 -5.38 -17.42
CA SER A 4 -27.61 -4.97 -16.62
C SER A 4 -26.92 -3.82 -17.34
N ARG A 5 -27.05 -2.60 -16.82
CA ARG A 5 -26.27 -1.44 -17.27
C ARG A 5 -24.78 -1.77 -17.06
N PRO A 6 -23.98 -1.95 -18.12
CA PRO A 6 -22.57 -2.25 -17.95
C PRO A 6 -21.93 -1.06 -17.23
N ARG A 7 -21.15 -1.32 -16.18
CA ARG A 7 -20.31 -0.34 -15.46
C ARG A 7 -20.98 0.57 -14.42
N LEU A 8 -22.18 0.26 -13.92
CA LEU A 8 -22.77 1.04 -12.82
C LEU A 8 -22.32 0.56 -11.42
N LEU A 9 -21.91 -0.69 -11.29
CA LEU A 9 -21.52 -1.32 -10.03
C LEU A 9 -20.21 -2.06 -10.24
N LEU A 10 -19.21 -1.77 -9.39
CA LEU A 10 -18.07 -2.66 -9.23
C LEU A 10 -18.55 -3.91 -8.52
N CYS A 11 -18.55 -5.04 -9.23
CA CYS A 11 -18.88 -6.33 -8.63
C CYS A 11 -17.74 -6.75 -7.69
N PRO A 12 -17.96 -6.84 -6.36
CA PRO A 12 -16.90 -7.14 -5.39
C PRO A 12 -16.16 -8.45 -5.70
N LEU A 13 -16.89 -9.44 -6.25
CA LEU A 13 -16.33 -10.72 -6.61
C LEU A 13 -15.42 -10.64 -7.86
N GLN A 14 -15.76 -9.78 -8.83
CA GLN A 14 -14.94 -9.61 -10.03
C GLN A 14 -13.66 -8.84 -9.75
N ILE A 15 -13.71 -7.82 -8.87
CA ILE A 15 -12.50 -7.11 -8.45
C ILE A 15 -11.64 -7.98 -7.54
N GLY A 16 -12.24 -8.71 -6.59
CA GLY A 16 -11.52 -9.63 -5.71
C GLY A 16 -10.80 -10.75 -6.47
N LEU A 17 -11.47 -11.34 -7.46
CA LEU A 17 -10.84 -12.34 -8.33
C LEU A 17 -9.66 -11.73 -9.12
N ALA A 18 -9.83 -10.53 -9.67
CA ALA A 18 -8.78 -9.87 -10.44
C ALA A 18 -7.56 -9.52 -9.57
N VAL A 19 -7.77 -9.00 -8.35
CA VAL A 19 -6.71 -8.72 -7.37
C VAL A 19 -6.00 -9.99 -6.94
N GLN A 20 -6.73 -11.08 -6.67
CA GLN A 20 -6.12 -12.37 -6.31
C GLN A 20 -5.23 -12.89 -7.44
N MET A 21 -5.66 -12.78 -8.69
CA MET A 21 -4.85 -13.19 -9.85
C MET A 21 -3.62 -12.30 -10.02
N HIS A 22 -3.73 -11.01 -9.72
CA HIS A 22 -2.61 -10.07 -9.73
C HIS A 22 -1.57 -10.46 -8.68
N HIS A 23 -2.00 -10.70 -7.43
CA HIS A 23 -1.12 -11.13 -6.36
C HIS A 23 -0.46 -12.51 -6.61
N CYS A 24 -1.16 -13.45 -7.25
CA CYS A 24 -0.64 -14.80 -7.46
C CYS A 24 0.32 -14.92 -8.65
N PHE A 25 0.09 -14.14 -9.71
CA PHE A 25 0.73 -14.38 -11.01
C PHE A 25 1.39 -13.15 -11.62
N ASP A 26 1.13 -11.94 -11.10
CA ASP A 26 1.64 -10.67 -11.61
C ASP A 26 1.52 -10.52 -13.14
N SER A 27 0.42 -11.06 -13.71
CA SER A 27 0.27 -11.24 -15.15
C SER A 27 -0.90 -10.42 -15.69
N LYS A 28 -0.57 -9.27 -16.28
CA LYS A 28 -1.52 -8.45 -17.04
C LYS A 28 -2.23 -9.25 -18.14
N PHE A 29 -1.50 -10.13 -18.83
CA PHE A 29 -2.07 -10.97 -19.90
C PHE A 29 -3.16 -11.90 -19.38
N LEU A 30 -2.93 -12.57 -18.24
CA LEU A 30 -3.91 -13.44 -17.60
C LEU A 30 -5.18 -12.66 -17.22
N ILE A 31 -5.01 -11.52 -16.55
CA ILE A 31 -6.12 -10.70 -16.07
C ILE A 31 -6.93 -10.13 -17.25
N ASP A 32 -6.27 -9.61 -18.29
CA ASP A 32 -6.96 -9.10 -19.48
C ASP A 32 -7.72 -10.21 -20.23
N THR A 33 -7.17 -11.43 -20.27
CA THR A 33 -7.84 -12.59 -20.85
C THR A 33 -9.11 -12.93 -20.07
N LEU A 34 -9.03 -13.06 -18.74
CA LEU A 34 -10.18 -13.33 -17.88
C LEU A 34 -11.23 -12.21 -17.92
N TYR A 35 -10.79 -10.96 -17.99
CA TYR A 35 -11.66 -9.80 -18.17
C TYR A 35 -12.41 -9.85 -19.51
N SER A 36 -11.72 -10.18 -20.62
CA SER A 36 -12.34 -10.30 -21.94
C SER A 36 -13.42 -11.40 -22.00
N LEU A 37 -13.27 -12.43 -21.17
CA LEU A 37 -14.23 -13.53 -21.00
C LEU A 37 -15.34 -13.20 -19.98
N GLY A 38 -15.26 -12.05 -19.31
CA GLY A 38 -16.26 -11.58 -18.34
C GLY A 38 -16.12 -12.16 -16.93
N PHE A 39 -15.01 -12.83 -16.60
CA PHE A 39 -14.82 -13.48 -15.31
C PHE A 39 -14.40 -12.51 -14.19
N CYS A 40 -13.58 -11.50 -14.49
CA CYS A 40 -13.04 -10.58 -13.49
C CYS A 40 -13.05 -9.13 -13.99
N SER A 41 -12.63 -8.19 -13.15
CA SER A 41 -12.42 -6.79 -13.52
C SER A 41 -11.15 -6.60 -14.36
N SER A 42 -11.07 -5.47 -15.08
CA SER A 42 -9.91 -5.16 -15.92
C SER A 42 -8.66 -4.92 -15.07
N TYR A 43 -7.48 -5.16 -15.65
CA TYR A 43 -6.20 -4.89 -14.98
C TYR A 43 -6.08 -3.44 -14.50
N LYS A 44 -6.59 -2.48 -15.28
CA LYS A 44 -6.62 -1.06 -14.88
C LYS A 44 -7.42 -0.82 -13.61
N GLU A 45 -8.53 -1.53 -13.45
CA GLU A 45 -9.38 -1.41 -12.27
C GLU A 45 -8.69 -1.98 -11.02
N VAL A 46 -7.95 -3.08 -11.18
CA VAL A 46 -7.13 -3.67 -10.11
C VAL A 46 -6.10 -2.66 -9.60
N LEU A 47 -5.31 -2.05 -10.49
CA LEU A 47 -4.32 -1.04 -10.08
C LEU A 47 -4.97 0.16 -9.39
N THR A 48 -6.12 0.61 -9.89
CA THR A 48 -6.87 1.71 -9.29
C THR A 48 -7.38 1.33 -7.90
N HIS A 49 -7.85 0.09 -7.72
CA HIS A 49 -8.30 -0.43 -6.45
C HIS A 49 -7.17 -0.51 -5.42
N GLU A 50 -6.02 -1.06 -5.80
CA GLU A 50 -4.83 -1.15 -4.94
C GLU A 50 -4.29 0.22 -4.53
N MET A 51 -4.26 1.18 -5.46
CA MET A 51 -3.87 2.56 -5.16
C MET A 51 -4.85 3.25 -4.19
N ASN A 52 -6.15 3.00 -4.32
CA ASN A 52 -7.13 3.55 -3.37
C ASN A 52 -7.04 2.86 -2.00
N ALA A 53 -6.77 1.55 -1.97
CA ALA A 53 -6.55 0.82 -0.72
C ALA A 53 -5.33 1.37 0.04
N SER A 54 -4.22 1.64 -0.66
CA SER A 54 -3.02 2.20 -0.03
C SER A 54 -3.20 3.63 0.50
N VAL A 55 -4.04 4.45 -0.14
CA VAL A 55 -4.39 5.79 0.35
C VAL A 55 -5.27 5.71 1.61
N SER A 56 -6.17 4.73 1.69
CA SER A 56 -7.08 4.58 2.84
C SER A 56 -6.39 4.16 4.14
N GLU A 57 -5.23 3.48 4.05
CA GLU A 57 -4.39 3.16 5.21
C GLU A 57 -3.44 4.30 5.60
N ASN A 58 -3.26 5.29 4.72
CA ASN A 58 -2.30 6.38 4.87
C ASN A 58 -2.90 7.61 5.58
N ASN A 59 -3.32 7.46 6.85
CA ASN A 59 -3.43 8.59 7.79
C ASN A 59 -2.04 9.08 8.23
N VAL A 60 -1.13 9.36 7.29
CA VAL A 60 0.30 9.59 7.54
C VAL A 60 0.63 11.03 7.96
N ALA A 61 -0.36 11.93 8.00
CA ALA A 61 -0.17 13.26 8.54
C ALA A 61 -0.15 13.22 10.07
N PHE A 62 0.94 12.69 10.64
CA PHE A 62 1.29 12.86 12.04
C PHE A 62 1.72 14.32 12.25
N GLN A 63 0.74 15.20 12.44
CA GLN A 63 1.01 16.56 12.89
C GLN A 63 0.99 16.58 14.42
N VAL A 64 2.14 16.85 15.03
CA VAL A 64 2.23 17.06 16.48
C VAL A 64 2.00 18.55 16.75
N ASP A 65 0.86 18.88 17.35
CA ASP A 65 0.50 20.26 17.66
C ASP A 65 1.59 20.96 18.50
N GLY A 66 1.95 22.18 18.11
CA GLY A 66 2.99 22.96 18.80
C GLY A 66 4.44 22.62 18.42
N HIS A 67 4.66 21.68 17.50
CA HIS A 67 6.00 21.32 17.02
C HIS A 67 6.18 21.57 15.53
N PHE A 68 7.39 21.99 15.15
CA PHE A 68 7.77 22.02 13.74
C PHE A 68 7.95 20.59 13.25
N THR A 69 7.13 20.22 12.26
CA THR A 69 7.10 18.87 11.66
C THR A 69 7.66 18.98 10.25
N GLN A 70 8.79 18.31 9.98
CA GLN A 70 9.35 18.20 8.64
C GLN A 70 9.05 16.81 8.09
N TYR A 71 8.63 16.74 6.82
CA TYR A 71 8.45 15.48 6.10
C TYR A 71 9.61 15.29 5.14
N VAL A 72 10.26 14.13 5.19
CA VAL A 72 11.32 13.73 4.26
C VAL A 72 10.90 12.41 3.63
N ALA A 73 10.85 12.36 2.31
CA ALA A 73 10.52 11.16 1.56
C ALA A 73 11.69 10.78 0.65
N ASP A 74 11.95 9.49 0.53
CA ASP A 74 12.93 8.93 -0.38
C ASP A 74 12.39 7.65 -1.03
N ASN A 75 12.96 7.28 -2.18
CA ASN A 75 12.63 6.02 -2.84
C ASN A 75 13.25 4.85 -2.07
N LEU A 76 12.44 3.81 -1.85
CA LEU A 76 12.86 2.51 -1.35
C LEU A 76 12.88 1.54 -2.52
N ASP A 77 13.98 1.54 -3.27
CA ASP A 77 14.21 0.57 -4.34
C ASP A 77 14.92 -0.67 -3.77
N HIS A 78 14.24 -1.81 -3.77
CA HIS A 78 14.83 -3.09 -3.35
C HIS A 78 14.71 -4.15 -4.45
N ASN A 79 15.84 -4.55 -5.02
CA ASN A 79 15.90 -5.62 -6.02
C ASN A 79 15.89 -6.99 -5.32
N THR A 80 14.70 -7.59 -5.14
CA THR A 80 14.57 -8.89 -4.47
C THR A 80 15.19 -10.05 -5.27
N ALA A 81 15.28 -9.93 -6.59
CA ALA A 81 16.01 -10.85 -7.47
C ALA A 81 17.14 -10.10 -8.21
N THR A 82 18.39 -10.33 -7.79
CA THR A 82 19.54 -9.54 -8.25
C THR A 82 20.09 -9.95 -9.63
N LEU A 83 19.70 -11.13 -10.14
CA LEU A 83 20.32 -11.74 -11.32
C LEU A 83 19.74 -11.29 -12.65
N ASP A 84 18.44 -11.00 -12.72
CA ASP A 84 17.73 -10.59 -13.95
C ASP A 84 17.15 -9.16 -13.87
N GLY A 85 17.15 -8.55 -12.68
CA GLY A 85 16.56 -7.23 -12.46
C GLY A 85 15.02 -7.23 -12.54
N CYS A 86 14.39 -8.41 -12.52
CA CYS A 86 12.94 -8.55 -12.43
C CYS A 86 12.50 -8.59 -10.95
N ASN A 87 11.20 -8.38 -10.68
CA ASN A 87 10.62 -8.38 -9.33
C ASN A 87 11.23 -7.35 -8.36
N THR A 88 11.51 -6.13 -8.84
CA THR A 88 11.96 -5.05 -7.96
C THR A 88 10.81 -4.57 -7.08
N CYS A 89 11.05 -4.44 -5.79
CA CYS A 89 10.16 -3.75 -4.88
C CYS A 89 10.47 -2.26 -4.98
N HIS A 90 9.53 -1.49 -5.53
CA HIS A 90 9.60 -0.03 -5.56
C HIS A 90 8.62 0.51 -4.52
N GLY A 91 9.17 1.02 -3.41
CA GLY A 91 8.43 1.71 -2.37
C GLY A 91 8.86 3.16 -2.25
N MET A 92 8.12 3.94 -1.48
CA MET A 92 8.55 5.26 -1.00
C MET A 92 8.52 5.23 0.52
N GLY A 93 9.67 5.46 1.15
CA GLY A 93 9.78 5.63 2.58
C GLY A 93 9.62 7.10 2.94
N MET A 94 8.72 7.41 3.87
CA MET A 94 8.61 8.75 4.44
C MET A 94 8.94 8.72 5.92
N ILE A 95 9.79 9.65 6.36
CA ILE A 95 10.06 9.92 7.77
C ILE A 95 9.56 11.31 8.13
N THR A 96 9.15 11.46 9.38
CA THR A 96 8.64 12.72 9.93
C THR A 96 9.48 13.14 11.14
N PRO A 97 10.66 13.74 10.94
CA PRO A 97 11.42 14.33 12.03
C PRO A 97 10.63 15.46 12.71
N VAL A 98 10.48 15.33 14.04
CA VAL A 98 9.90 16.36 14.91
C VAL A 98 11.04 17.02 15.67
N ALA A 99 11.18 18.34 15.53
CA ALA A 99 12.20 19.07 16.28
C ALA A 99 11.87 19.03 17.79
N PRO A 100 12.80 18.60 18.66
CA PRO A 100 12.60 18.70 20.10
C PRO A 100 12.51 20.18 20.49
N THR A 101 11.44 20.57 21.16
CA THR A 101 11.34 21.89 21.78
C THR A 101 12.38 22.00 22.89
N ILE A 102 13.05 23.15 22.96
CA ILE A 102 13.98 23.49 24.05
C ILE A 102 13.16 23.52 25.35
N GLY A 103 13.04 22.39 26.04
CA GLY A 103 12.25 22.29 27.27
C GLY A 103 11.90 20.88 27.73
N ASN A 104 11.65 19.92 26.82
CA ASN A 104 11.26 18.56 27.22
C ASN A 104 12.44 17.59 27.13
N THR A 105 13.02 17.30 28.30
CA THR A 105 13.77 16.06 28.49
C THR A 105 12.77 14.94 28.77
N ASP A 106 12.02 14.53 27.76
CA ASP A 106 11.25 13.29 27.85
C ASP A 106 12.27 12.14 27.88
N ARG A 107 12.69 11.79 29.10
CA ARG A 107 13.55 10.65 29.36
C ARG A 107 12.79 9.44 28.85
N ILE A 108 13.32 8.81 27.79
CA ILE A 108 12.83 7.53 27.29
C ILE A 108 12.71 6.59 28.50
N SER A 109 11.48 6.18 28.85
CA SER A 109 11.27 5.33 30.01
C SER A 109 11.95 3.99 29.78
N ARG A 110 12.99 3.70 30.55
CA ARG A 110 13.57 2.35 30.60
C ARG A 110 12.80 1.58 31.65
N THR A 111 12.09 0.53 31.21
CA THR A 111 11.46 -0.41 32.12
C THR A 111 12.49 -1.47 32.49
N ASP A 112 12.75 -1.65 33.79
CA ASP A 112 13.59 -2.75 34.27
C ASP A 112 12.82 -4.07 34.10
N VAL A 113 13.24 -4.87 33.12
CA VAL A 113 12.71 -6.22 32.90
C VAL A 113 13.33 -7.15 33.95
N LYS A 114 12.50 -7.68 34.85
CA LYS A 114 12.94 -8.74 35.77
C LYS A 114 13.01 -10.08 35.03
N PRO A 115 14.05 -10.89 35.24
CA PRO A 115 14.13 -12.22 34.66
C PRO A 115 13.01 -13.10 35.24
N GLU A 116 12.35 -13.88 34.38
CA GLU A 116 11.33 -14.85 34.76
C GLU A 116 12.00 -16.00 35.55
N GLU A 117 11.39 -16.39 36.69
CA GLU A 117 11.78 -17.55 37.53
C GLU A 117 11.37 -18.88 36.90
#